data_AF-A0A016RXX5-F1
#
_entry.id   AF-A0A016RXX5-F1
#
_cell.length_a   1.000
_cell.length_b   1.000
_cell.length_c   1.000
_cell.angle_alpha   90.00
_cell.angle_beta   90.00
_cell.angle_gamma   90.00
#
_symmetry.space_group_name_H-M   'P 1'
#
loop_
_entity.id
_entity.type
_entity.pdbx_description
1 polymer ?
#
loop_
_entity_poly.entity_id
_entity_poly.type
_entity_poly.pdbx_seq_one_letter_code
_entity_poly.pdbx_strand_id
1 'polypeptide(L)'
;MSSFGDFIALSEKCDELTAKIINREVSDGIVAPGYDPAALSLLAKKKNGNYCVLKINPHYIPTETEERTVFGLRLRQKRNNAIINASTFSNVVGKHNNVQSPTAYNGFQLTGGLFNRTVTLHIGDRYQVSIRQKFSGRDIYHYFKATVSGAKSDFNSRA
;
A
#
# COMPACT_ATOMS: atom_id res chain seq x y z
N MET A 1 -1.68 7.79 -14.08
CA MET A 1 -3.07 8.04 -14.56
C MET A 1 -4.08 7.06 -13.96
N SER A 2 -3.72 5.84 -13.58
CA SER A 2 -4.69 4.81 -13.14
C SER A 2 -5.47 5.13 -11.85
N SER A 3 -4.97 6.01 -10.98
CA SER A 3 -5.68 6.42 -9.75
C SER A 3 -6.65 7.59 -9.93
N PHE A 4 -6.78 8.12 -11.16
CA PHE A 4 -7.74 9.18 -11.42
C PHE A 4 -9.16 8.59 -11.39
N GLY A 5 -9.99 9.03 -10.45
CA GLY A 5 -11.32 8.46 -10.23
C GLY A 5 -11.28 7.14 -9.44
N ASP A 6 -10.33 7.00 -8.51
CA ASP A 6 -10.18 5.80 -7.69
C ASP A 6 -11.27 5.64 -6.61
N PHE A 7 -11.28 4.47 -5.97
CA PHE A 7 -12.04 4.23 -4.74
C PHE A 7 -11.06 3.87 -3.62
N ILE A 8 -10.95 4.75 -2.61
CA ILE A 8 -9.93 4.67 -1.57
C ILE A 8 -10.40 3.75 -0.44
N ALA A 9 -9.52 2.90 0.09
CA ALA A 9 -9.77 2.10 1.28
C ALA A 9 -8.71 2.37 2.34
N LEU A 10 -9.14 2.68 3.56
CA LEU A 10 -8.27 2.90 4.72
C LEU A 10 -8.50 1.80 5.77
N SER A 11 -7.41 1.23 6.29
CA SER A 11 -7.46 0.27 7.40
C SER A 11 -7.74 0.92 8.75
N GLU A 12 -7.50 2.22 8.87
CA GLU A 12 -7.70 3.01 10.09
C GLU A 12 -8.69 4.15 9.88
N LYS A 13 -9.02 4.83 10.98
CA LYS A 13 -9.86 6.02 10.96
C LYS A 13 -9.24 7.10 10.06
N CYS A 14 -10.04 7.71 9.19
CA CYS A 14 -9.60 8.82 8.35
C CYS A 14 -9.48 10.10 9.18
N ASP A 15 -8.26 10.66 9.23
CA ASP A 15 -7.94 11.90 9.91
C ASP A 15 -8.04 13.12 8.96
N GLU A 16 -7.92 14.33 9.53
CA GLU A 16 -8.01 15.57 8.76
C GLU A 16 -6.89 15.70 7.70
N LEU A 17 -5.69 15.24 8.01
CA LEU A 17 -4.54 15.34 7.11
C LEU A 17 -4.74 14.46 5.86
N THR A 18 -5.19 13.22 6.05
CA THR A 18 -5.53 12.31 4.95
C THR A 18 -6.66 12.89 4.11
N ALA A 19 -7.72 13.40 4.75
CA ALA A 19 -8.84 14.03 4.04
C ALA A 19 -8.40 15.25 3.20
N LYS A 20 -7.46 16.07 3.69
CA LYS A 20 -6.88 17.20 2.92
C LYS A 20 -6.15 16.75 1.66
N ILE A 21 -5.46 15.61 1.69
CA ILE A 21 -4.80 15.04 0.51
C ILE A 21 -5.86 14.60 -0.50
N ILE A 22 -6.81 13.77 -0.06
CA ILE A 22 -7.88 13.23 -0.91
C ILE A 22 -8.73 14.34 -1.55
N ASN A 23 -8.99 15.42 -0.83
CA ASN A 23 -9.84 16.51 -1.32
C ASN A 23 -9.26 17.18 -2.58
N ARG A 24 -7.93 17.24 -2.73
CA ARG A 24 -7.24 17.86 -3.86
C ARG A 24 -7.18 16.97 -5.11
N GLU A 25 -7.26 15.66 -4.94
CA GLU A 25 -7.10 14.66 -6.01
C GLU A 25 -8.45 14.26 -6.62
N VAL A 26 -8.49 13.79 -7.86
CA VAL A 26 -9.73 13.26 -8.43
C VAL A 26 -9.93 11.82 -7.95
N SER A 27 -10.93 11.62 -7.08
CA SER A 27 -11.31 10.34 -6.48
C SER A 27 -12.83 10.21 -6.52
N ASP A 28 -13.33 8.98 -6.64
CA ASP A 28 -14.76 8.65 -6.74
C ASP A 28 -15.41 8.29 -5.41
N GLY A 29 -14.65 7.73 -4.46
CA GLY A 29 -15.15 7.45 -3.14
C GLY A 29 -14.09 6.98 -2.15
N ILE A 30 -14.50 6.82 -0.90
CA ILE A 30 -13.66 6.33 0.18
C ILE A 30 -14.44 5.41 1.11
N VAL A 31 -13.80 4.33 1.57
CA VAL A 31 -14.27 3.46 2.66
C VAL A 31 -13.25 3.41 3.80
N ALA A 32 -13.71 3.59 5.03
CA ALA A 32 -12.88 3.52 6.24
C ALA A 32 -13.69 3.01 7.45
N PRO A 33 -13.06 2.47 8.50
CA PRO A 33 -13.75 2.07 9.73
C PRO A 33 -14.33 3.28 10.51
N GLY A 34 -13.82 4.50 10.26
CA GLY A 34 -14.33 5.72 10.85
C GLY A 34 -13.71 6.98 10.25
N TYR A 35 -14.24 8.13 10.64
CA TYR A 35 -13.81 9.45 10.16
C TYR A 35 -13.79 10.44 11.33
N ASP A 36 -12.78 11.31 11.37
CA ASP A 36 -12.84 12.49 12.23
C ASP A 36 -13.91 13.48 11.74
N PRO A 37 -14.53 14.28 12.63
CA PRO A 37 -15.50 15.29 12.21
C PRO A 37 -14.93 16.28 11.18
N ALA A 38 -13.66 16.68 11.35
CA ALA A 38 -12.96 17.56 10.40
C ALA A 38 -12.74 16.87 9.05
N ALA A 39 -12.36 15.59 9.05
CA ALA A 39 -12.20 14.78 7.84
C ALA A 39 -13.52 14.65 7.08
N LEU A 40 -14.60 14.30 7.77
CA LEU A 40 -15.93 14.12 7.18
C LEU A 40 -16.45 15.42 6.54
N SER A 41 -16.26 16.57 7.21
CA SER A 41 -16.65 17.89 6.69
C SER A 41 -15.92 18.26 5.40
N LEU A 42 -14.64 17.88 5.28
CA LEU A 42 -13.86 18.09 4.05
C LEU A 42 -14.35 17.17 2.92
N LEU A 43 -14.46 15.88 3.20
CA LEU A 43 -14.83 14.87 2.20
C LEU A 43 -16.27 15.07 1.70
N ALA A 44 -17.20 15.51 2.58
CA ALA A 44 -18.59 15.77 2.21
C ALA A 44 -18.74 16.90 1.18
N LYS A 45 -17.81 17.86 1.11
CA LYS A 45 -17.87 18.96 0.13
C LYS A 45 -17.40 18.54 -1.26
N LYS A 46 -16.68 17.42 -1.36
CA LYS A 46 -16.11 16.94 -2.61
C LYS A 46 -17.23 16.51 -3.57
N LYS A 47 -16.97 16.63 -4.88
CA LYS A 47 -17.95 16.39 -5.96
C LYS A 47 -19.28 17.13 -5.72
N ASN A 48 -19.20 18.38 -5.24
CA ASN A 48 -20.37 19.22 -4.95
C ASN A 48 -21.39 18.55 -4.01
N GLY A 49 -20.92 17.90 -2.94
CA GLY A 49 -21.78 17.17 -2.01
C GLY A 49 -21.96 15.69 -2.32
N ASN A 50 -21.58 15.24 -3.53
CA ASN A 50 -21.91 13.89 -4.02
C ASN A 50 -20.74 12.90 -3.94
N TYR A 51 -19.72 13.18 -3.13
CA TYR A 51 -18.61 12.24 -2.95
C TYR A 51 -19.03 11.05 -2.09
N CYS A 52 -18.75 9.83 -2.54
CA CYS A 52 -19.17 8.61 -1.86
C CYS A 52 -18.29 8.35 -0.63
N VAL A 53 -18.87 8.45 0.57
CA VAL A 53 -18.19 8.20 1.85
C VAL A 53 -18.86 7.03 2.56
N LEU A 54 -18.15 5.91 2.70
CA LEU A 54 -18.66 4.67 3.29
C LEU A 54 -17.97 4.36 4.63
N LYS A 55 -18.75 4.12 5.67
CA LYS A 55 -18.22 3.59 6.94
C LYS A 55 -18.43 2.09 7.00
N ILE A 56 -17.35 1.32 7.13
CA ILE A 56 -17.41 -0.14 7.26
C ILE A 56 -17.30 -0.57 8.73
N ASN A 57 -18.02 -1.62 9.13
CA ASN A 57 -17.78 -2.28 10.41
C ASN A 57 -16.49 -3.12 10.32
N PRO A 58 -15.43 -2.81 11.08
CA PRO A 58 -14.16 -3.55 11.01
C PRO A 58 -14.27 -5.00 11.50
N HIS A 59 -15.33 -5.34 12.23
CA HIS A 59 -15.60 -6.68 12.74
C HIS A 59 -16.52 -7.51 11.83
N TYR A 60 -16.90 -6.98 10.66
CA TYR A 60 -17.69 -7.75 9.70
C TYR A 60 -16.87 -8.91 9.13
N ILE A 61 -17.43 -10.12 9.20
CA ILE A 61 -16.84 -11.33 8.63
C ILE A 61 -17.78 -11.85 7.53
N PRO A 62 -17.34 -11.95 6.27
CA PRO A 62 -18.17 -12.46 5.17
C PRO A 62 -18.38 -13.97 5.27
N THR A 63 -19.43 -14.47 4.61
CA THR A 63 -19.74 -15.91 4.51
C THR A 63 -18.63 -16.67 3.79
N GLU A 64 -18.43 -17.95 4.12
CA GLU A 64 -17.37 -18.76 3.48
C GLU A 64 -17.59 -19.03 2.00
N THR A 65 -18.85 -18.99 1.55
CA THR A 65 -19.21 -19.24 0.16
C THR A 65 -19.63 -17.96 -0.52
N GLU A 66 -19.17 -17.79 -1.76
CA GLU A 66 -19.62 -16.73 -2.68
C GLU A 66 -20.29 -17.36 -3.89
N GLU A 67 -21.18 -16.58 -4.51
CA GLU A 67 -21.91 -17.02 -5.68
C GLU A 67 -22.03 -15.88 -6.68
N ARG A 68 -21.88 -16.20 -7.97
CA ARG A 68 -22.06 -15.27 -9.08
C ARG A 68 -22.92 -15.90 -10.17
N THR A 69 -23.86 -15.14 -10.69
CA THR A 69 -24.67 -15.55 -11.85
C THR A 69 -23.94 -15.20 -13.16
N VAL A 70 -23.81 -16.17 -14.05
CA VAL A 70 -23.16 -16.02 -15.37
C VAL A 70 -24.02 -16.76 -16.41
N PHE A 71 -24.53 -16.05 -17.42
CA PHE A 71 -25.46 -16.59 -18.43
C PHE A 71 -26.65 -17.37 -17.84
N GLY A 72 -27.24 -16.87 -16.75
CA GLY A 72 -28.36 -17.52 -16.07
C GLY A 72 -27.99 -18.72 -15.20
N LEU A 73 -26.72 -19.17 -15.20
CA LEU A 73 -26.20 -20.21 -14.33
C LEU A 73 -25.62 -19.60 -13.05
N ARG A 74 -25.81 -20.26 -11.90
CA ARG A 74 -25.24 -19.84 -10.61
C ARG A 74 -23.94 -20.60 -10.36
N LEU A 75 -22.81 -19.89 -10.36
CA LEU A 75 -21.49 -20.43 -10.04
C LEU A 75 -21.21 -20.15 -8.56
N ARG A 76 -21.04 -21.21 -7.77
CA ARG A 76 -20.82 -21.15 -6.32
C ARG A 76 -19.44 -21.70 -5.97
N GLN A 77 -18.67 -20.96 -5.18
CA GLN A 77 -17.33 -21.37 -4.76
C GLN A 77 -17.03 -20.92 -3.33
N LYS A 78 -16.04 -21.56 -2.69
CA LYS A 78 -15.47 -21.04 -1.44
C LYS A 78 -14.76 -19.72 -1.74
N ARG A 79 -14.97 -18.69 -0.91
CA ARG A 79 -14.24 -17.42 -1.03
C ARG A 79 -12.75 -17.63 -0.79
N ASN A 80 -11.90 -16.82 -1.43
CA ASN A 80 -10.48 -16.85 -1.11
C ASN A 80 -10.24 -16.27 0.30
N ASN A 81 -9.85 -17.15 1.22
CA ASN A 81 -9.49 -16.81 2.60
C ASN A 81 -8.04 -17.14 2.94
N ALA A 82 -7.16 -17.24 1.93
CA ALA A 82 -5.74 -17.51 2.13
C ALA A 82 -5.10 -16.43 3.04
N ILE A 83 -4.44 -16.86 4.11
CA ILE A 83 -3.73 -15.97 5.02
C ILE A 83 -2.34 -15.73 4.45
N ILE A 84 -2.05 -14.47 4.11
CA ILE A 84 -0.72 -14.04 3.67
C ILE A 84 0.03 -13.49 4.88
N ASN A 85 1.07 -14.20 5.31
CA ASN A 85 1.93 -13.81 6.44
C ASN A 85 3.37 -14.27 6.17
N ALA A 86 4.27 -14.10 7.15
CA ALA A 86 5.68 -14.49 6.98
C ALA A 86 5.85 -15.98 6.61
N SER A 87 5.00 -16.88 7.09
CA SER A 87 5.09 -18.32 6.79
C SER A 87 4.76 -18.66 5.33
N THR A 88 3.95 -17.83 4.66
CA THR A 88 3.64 -17.98 3.22
C THR A 88 4.91 -18.00 2.36
N PHE A 89 5.98 -17.36 2.82
CA PHE A 89 7.25 -17.22 2.11
C PHE A 89 8.37 -18.14 2.64
N SER A 90 8.04 -19.14 3.46
CA SER A 90 9.01 -20.07 4.06
C SER A 90 9.72 -20.97 3.05
N ASN A 91 9.05 -21.36 1.97
CA ASN A 91 9.62 -22.21 0.94
C ASN A 91 10.37 -21.39 -0.12
N VAL A 92 11.59 -20.97 0.21
CA VAL A 92 12.47 -20.29 -0.74
C VAL A 92 13.19 -21.32 -1.61
N VAL A 93 12.82 -21.38 -2.88
CA VAL A 93 13.45 -22.25 -3.88
C VAL A 93 14.56 -21.51 -4.63
N GLY A 94 15.67 -22.18 -4.91
CA GLY A 94 16.82 -21.62 -5.64
C GLY A 94 18.14 -21.84 -4.92
N LYS A 95 19.26 -21.62 -5.62
CA LYS A 95 20.63 -21.84 -5.09
C LYS A 95 20.95 -20.98 -3.86
N HIS A 96 20.22 -19.88 -3.67
CA HIS A 96 20.39 -18.93 -2.57
C HIS A 96 19.08 -18.81 -1.77
N ASN A 97 18.75 -19.87 -1.04
CA ASN A 97 17.53 -19.99 -0.25
C ASN A 97 17.61 -19.32 1.15
N ASN A 98 18.76 -18.73 1.49
CA ASN A 98 18.96 -17.96 2.71
C ASN A 98 18.54 -16.49 2.49
N VAL A 99 17.24 -16.24 2.31
CA VAL A 99 16.68 -14.88 2.33
C VAL A 99 16.41 -14.50 3.79
N GLN A 100 17.48 -14.35 4.57
CA GLN A 100 17.36 -13.68 5.86
C GLN A 100 17.47 -12.18 5.62
N SER A 101 16.36 -11.49 5.77
CA SER A 101 16.48 -10.08 6.14
C SER A 101 15.43 -9.67 7.15
N PRO A 102 15.76 -9.80 8.45
CA PRO A 102 15.08 -9.03 9.49
C PRO A 102 15.23 -7.51 9.28
N THR A 103 16.11 -7.06 8.36
CA THR A 103 16.54 -5.66 8.21
C THR A 103 16.39 -5.05 6.81
N ALA A 104 16.22 -5.82 5.74
CA ALA A 104 15.98 -5.29 4.40
C ALA A 104 14.49 -5.07 4.17
N TYR A 105 14.06 -3.85 4.45
CA TYR A 105 12.74 -3.38 4.07
C TYR A 105 12.73 -3.04 2.57
N ASN A 106 12.00 -3.82 1.79
CA ASN A 106 11.65 -3.47 0.41
C ASN A 106 10.25 -2.87 0.41
N GLY A 107 10.13 -1.55 0.29
CA GLY A 107 8.84 -0.88 0.35
C GLY A 107 8.91 0.64 0.53
N PHE A 108 7.76 1.21 0.84
CA PHE A 108 7.57 2.63 1.13
C PHE A 108 7.32 2.86 2.62
N GLN A 109 8.26 3.53 3.29
CA GLN A 109 8.14 3.88 4.69
C GLN A 109 7.72 5.34 4.83
N LEU A 110 6.65 5.58 5.60
CA LEU A 110 6.25 6.89 6.08
C LEU A 110 6.64 7.00 7.55
N THR A 111 7.71 7.73 7.87
CA THR A 111 8.13 7.98 9.27
C THR A 111 8.10 9.48 9.52
N GLY A 112 7.26 9.94 10.46
CA GLY A 112 7.21 11.36 10.85
C GLY A 112 6.90 12.32 9.69
N GLY A 113 6.10 11.90 8.71
CA GLY A 113 5.77 12.69 7.52
C GLY A 113 6.79 12.65 6.38
N LEU A 114 7.88 11.89 6.52
CA LEU A 114 8.86 11.66 5.45
C LEU A 114 8.52 10.35 4.71
N PHE A 115 8.29 10.47 3.41
CA PHE A 115 8.11 9.35 2.49
C PHE A 115 9.49 8.89 2.00
N ASN A 116 9.85 7.64 2.28
CA ASN A 116 11.11 7.04 1.85
C ASN A 116 10.82 5.70 1.16
N ARG A 117 11.61 5.36 0.14
CA ARG A 117 11.56 4.06 -0.52
C ARG A 117 12.90 3.37 -0.40
N THR A 118 12.89 2.09 -0.04
CA THR A 118 14.08 1.24 -0.15
C THR A 118 13.77 0.08 -1.10
N VAL A 119 14.70 -0.16 -2.02
CA VAL A 119 14.67 -1.30 -2.94
C VAL A 119 16.03 -1.97 -2.91
N THR A 120 16.08 -3.18 -2.39
CA THR A 120 17.26 -4.05 -2.42
C THR A 120 17.11 -5.04 -3.57
N LEU A 121 18.00 -4.93 -4.55
CA LEU A 121 18.13 -5.87 -5.67
C LEU A 121 19.31 -6.80 -5.42
N HIS A 122 19.09 -8.10 -5.55
CA HIS A 122 20.18 -9.08 -5.60
C HIS A 122 20.72 -9.15 -7.03
N ILE A 123 22.04 -9.01 -7.20
CA ILE A 123 22.74 -9.09 -8.48
C ILE A 123 23.65 -10.31 -8.45
N GLY A 124 23.24 -11.36 -9.16
CA GLY A 124 23.93 -12.65 -9.17
C GLY A 124 23.89 -13.32 -7.79
N ASP A 125 24.93 -14.12 -7.52
CA ASP A 125 25.11 -14.88 -6.29
C ASP A 125 25.92 -14.14 -5.20
N ARG A 126 26.57 -13.03 -5.57
CA ARG A 126 27.60 -12.39 -4.75
C ARG A 126 27.23 -11.01 -4.23
N TYR A 127 26.38 -10.27 -4.95
CA TYR A 127 26.15 -8.87 -4.65
C TYR A 127 24.68 -8.58 -4.38
N GLN A 128 24.44 -7.63 -3.48
CA GLN A 128 23.17 -6.92 -3.42
C GLN A 128 23.42 -5.42 -3.55
N VAL A 129 22.48 -4.73 -4.18
CA VAL A 129 22.44 -3.28 -4.30
C VAL A 129 21.18 -2.80 -3.61
N SER A 130 21.36 -2.06 -2.53
CA SER A 130 20.26 -1.38 -1.83
C SER A 130 20.19 0.07 -2.31
N ILE A 131 19.09 0.41 -2.97
CA ILE A 131 18.75 1.75 -3.41
C ILE A 131 17.81 2.36 -2.37
N ARG A 132 18.22 3.48 -1.77
CA ARG A 132 17.41 4.25 -0.83
C ARG A 132 17.05 5.58 -1.47
N GLN A 133 15.76 5.86 -1.57
CA GLN A 133 15.22 7.12 -2.05
C GLN A 133 14.60 7.85 -0.87
N LYS A 134 15.14 9.03 -0.54
CA LYS A 134 14.57 9.93 0.45
C LYS A 134 13.82 11.04 -0.26
N PHE A 135 12.52 11.14 -0.05
CA PHE A 135 11.72 12.21 -0.66
C PHE A 135 11.60 13.38 0.32
N SER A 136 11.84 14.60 -0.17
CA SER A 136 11.80 15.80 0.65
C SER A 136 11.29 17.01 -0.13
N GLY A 137 10.28 17.69 0.39
CA GLY A 137 9.73 18.90 -0.25
C GLY A 137 9.18 18.66 -1.66
N ARG A 138 8.94 19.76 -2.38
CA ARG A 138 8.55 19.75 -3.79
C ARG A 138 9.46 20.67 -4.60
N ASP A 139 9.61 20.40 -5.89
CA ASP A 139 10.23 21.33 -6.83
C ASP A 139 9.24 22.40 -7.31
N ILE A 140 9.71 23.27 -8.21
CA ILE A 140 8.90 24.35 -8.80
C ILE A 140 7.72 23.83 -9.65
N TYR A 141 7.75 22.55 -10.04
CA TYR A 141 6.70 21.87 -10.78
C TYR A 141 5.80 21.01 -9.87
N HIS A 142 5.94 21.15 -8.55
CA HIS A 142 5.20 20.41 -7.53
C HIS A 142 5.52 18.90 -7.47
N TYR A 143 6.58 18.43 -8.12
CA TYR A 143 7.06 17.05 -7.99
C TYR A 143 7.86 16.88 -6.69
N PHE A 144 7.79 15.70 -6.09
CA PHE A 144 8.63 15.38 -4.93
C PHE A 144 10.10 15.33 -5.33
N LYS A 145 10.96 16.09 -4.62
CA LYS A 145 12.41 15.95 -4.80
C LYS A 145 12.84 14.66 -4.12
N ALA A 146 13.69 13.88 -4.80
CA ALA A 146 14.23 12.63 -4.28
C ALA A 146 15.75 12.67 -4.23
N THR A 147 16.33 12.40 -3.05
CA THR A 147 17.75 12.08 -2.91
C THR A 147 17.91 10.57 -2.98
N VAL A 148 18.67 10.09 -3.96
CA VAL A 148 18.91 8.66 -4.17
C VAL A 148 20.31 8.31 -3.70
N SER A 149 20.43 7.29 -2.86
CA SER A 149 21.72 6.69 -2.50
C SER A 149 21.71 5.19 -2.74
N GLY A 150 22.85 4.66 -3.17
CA GLY A 150 23.06 3.23 -3.42
C GLY A 150 24.14 2.69 -2.50
N ALA A 151 23.91 1.49 -1.95
CA ALA A 151 24.93 0.74 -1.24
C ALA A 151 25.06 -0.65 -1.86
N LYS A 152 26.27 -1.03 -2.26
CA LYS A 152 26.60 -2.39 -2.69
C LYS A 152 27.18 -3.14 -1.49
N SER A 153 26.71 -4.35 -1.24
CA SER A 153 27.35 -5.25 -0.28
C SER A 153 27.61 -6.62 -0.91
N ASP A 154 28.73 -7.23 -0.51
CA ASP A 154 29.15 -8.58 -0.90
C ASP A 154 28.68 -9.57 0.18
N PHE A 155 28.03 -10.68 -0.23
CA PHE A 155 27.60 -11.72 0.70
C PHE A 155 28.77 -12.49 1.32
N ASN A 156 29.92 -12.52 0.65
CA ASN A 156 31.05 -13.36 1.01
C ASN A 156 32.17 -12.63 1.79
N SER A 157 32.00 -11.35 2.17
CA SER A 157 33.05 -10.61 2.90
C SER A 157 33.07 -10.84 4.42
N ARG A 158 32.46 -11.94 4.90
CA ARG A 158 32.52 -12.41 6.30
C ARG A 158 32.94 -13.88 6.38
N ALA A 159 34.05 -14.20 5.75
CA ALA A 159 34.88 -15.36 6.10
C ALA A 159 36.22 -14.83 6.63
#